data_AF-A0A6P0IWF8-F1
#
_entry.id   AF-A0A6P0IWF8-F1
#
_cell.length_a   1.000
_cell.length_b   1.000
_cell.length_c   1.000
_cell.angle_alpha   90.00
_cell.angle_beta   90.00
_cell.angle_gamma   90.00
#
_symmetry.space_group_name_H-M   'P 1'
#
loop_
_entity.id
_entity.type
_entity.pdbx_description
1 polymer ?
#
loop_
_entity_poly.entity_id
_entity_poly.type
_entity_poly.pdbx_seq_one_letter_code
_entity_poly.pdbx_strand_id
1 'polypeptide(L)'
;MEMVKTKLGKLITIIVISIFLLAGVVAYVGWYNLFREDPNPPTYYDYESPEEHFKYGSIGTEKAEGVPYLIWLVLPRIFPDKLPGPGGYTSLGITWEEGKELPIGFSKKTIGFPRQGITCASCHTATFRENPKDKPTIILGGPSSKFDSQGYLRFLQACANDPRFTADYILGEIGYNYELSWFDKLLYRYVIIPQTRKTIPKLLEGYAWMDSRPDWGPGRISPFNPGKFRYLEQPLDDSVDNSDMMPIWNQKMHEGFAYHWDGLLTSLR
;
A
#
# COMPACT_ATOMS: atom_id res chain seq x y z
N MET A 1 13.46 -3.95 64.00
CA MET A 1 12.28 -3.97 63.11
C MET A 1 12.32 -2.86 62.04
N GLU A 2 12.81 -1.65 62.34
CA GLU A 2 12.98 -0.56 61.36
C GLU A 2 13.95 -0.83 60.21
N MET A 3 15.10 -1.47 60.49
CA MET A 3 16.10 -1.81 59.45
C MET A 3 15.56 -2.76 58.36
N VAL A 4 14.59 -3.61 58.71
CA VAL A 4 13.97 -4.55 57.76
C VAL A 4 12.94 -3.82 56.90
N LYS A 5 12.17 -2.89 57.48
CA LYS A 5 11.22 -2.05 56.74
C LYS A 5 11.90 -1.14 55.72
N THR A 6 13.05 -0.56 56.06
CA THR A 6 13.83 0.31 55.14
C THR A 6 14.50 -0.46 53.99
N LYS A 7 15.02 -1.67 54.24
CA LYS A 7 15.53 -2.55 53.18
C LYS A 7 14.42 -3.04 52.26
N LEU A 8 13.26 -3.40 52.81
CA LEU A 8 12.09 -3.83 52.03
C LEU A 8 11.54 -2.68 51.18
N GLY A 9 11.45 -1.47 51.72
CA GLY A 9 11.05 -0.27 50.97
C GLY A 9 12.00 0.03 49.79
N LYS A 10 13.32 -0.02 50.02
CA LYS A 10 14.31 0.15 48.95
C LYS A 10 14.19 -0.94 47.87
N LEU A 11 13.97 -2.19 48.26
CA LEU A 11 13.79 -3.30 47.32
C LEU A 11 12.53 -3.11 46.46
N ILE A 12 11.41 -2.73 47.08
CA ILE A 12 10.16 -2.42 46.36
C ILE A 12 10.38 -1.25 45.38
N THR A 13 11.04 -0.17 45.82
CA THR A 13 11.37 0.96 44.93
C THR A 13 12.23 0.53 43.75
N ILE A 14 13.26 -0.31 43.97
CA ILE A 14 14.09 -0.85 42.89
C ILE A 14 13.25 -1.67 41.91
N ILE A 15 12.42 -2.60 42.42
CA ILE A 15 11.56 -3.43 41.56
C ILE A 15 10.61 -2.56 40.73
N VAL A 16 9.97 -1.57 41.35
CA VAL A 16 9.07 -0.64 40.66
C VAL A 16 9.81 0.14 39.58
N ILE A 17 10.98 0.70 39.89
CA ILE A 17 11.81 1.41 38.90
C ILE A 17 12.23 0.48 37.76
N SER A 18 12.67 -0.75 38.07
CA SER A 18 13.05 -1.74 37.05
C SER A 18 11.88 -2.11 36.14
N ILE A 19 10.67 -2.28 36.69
CA ILE A 19 9.46 -2.55 35.90
C ILE A 19 9.12 -1.35 35.01
N PHE A 20 9.19 -0.12 35.54
CA PHE A 20 8.94 1.08 34.75
C PHE A 20 9.96 1.27 33.63
N LEU A 21 11.24 1.03 33.91
CA LEU A 21 12.30 1.08 32.89
C LEU A 21 12.07 0.01 31.82
N LEU A 22 11.74 -1.22 32.21
CA LEU A 22 11.45 -2.30 31.28
C LEU A 22 10.22 -1.97 30.42
N ALA A 23 9.15 -1.47 31.03
CA ALA A 23 7.96 -1.03 30.30
C ALA A 23 8.28 0.10 29.32
N GLY A 24 9.11 1.07 29.74
CA GLY A 24 9.60 2.15 28.88
C GLY A 24 10.40 1.63 27.68
N VAL A 25 11.29 0.66 27.89
CA VAL A 25 12.06 0.02 26.82
C VAL A 25 11.13 -0.73 25.85
N VAL A 26 10.19 -1.53 26.36
CA VAL A 26 9.23 -2.27 25.52
C VAL A 26 8.36 -1.30 24.72
N ALA A 27 7.86 -0.22 25.34
CA ALA A 27 7.08 0.79 24.65
C ALA A 27 7.88 1.50 23.56
N TYR A 28 9.13 1.89 23.86
CA TYR A 28 10.02 2.52 22.88
C TYR A 28 10.34 1.59 21.71
N VAL A 29 10.71 0.34 21.97
CA VAL A 29 10.99 -0.67 20.94
C VAL A 29 9.74 -0.95 20.10
N GLY A 30 8.57 -1.09 20.74
CA GLY A 30 7.30 -1.26 20.04
C GLY A 30 6.97 -0.07 19.13
N TRP A 31 7.09 1.15 19.65
CA TRP A 31 6.91 2.37 18.86
C TRP A 31 7.89 2.44 17.69
N TYR A 32 9.18 2.21 17.94
CA TYR A 32 10.24 2.30 16.94
C TYR A 32 10.05 1.35 15.77
N ASN A 33 9.61 0.11 16.04
CA ASN A 33 9.49 -0.93 15.02
C ASN A 33 8.11 -1.00 14.35
N LEU A 34 7.07 -0.40 14.93
CA LEU A 34 5.70 -0.52 14.41
C LEU A 34 5.06 0.80 13.96
N PHE A 35 5.51 1.94 14.51
CA PHE A 35 4.82 3.23 14.33
C PHE A 35 5.73 4.37 13.89
N ARG A 36 7.05 4.28 14.12
CA ARG A 36 8.00 5.33 13.73
C ARG A 36 8.00 5.53 12.23
N GLU A 37 7.62 6.72 11.78
CA GLU A 37 7.86 7.14 10.41
C GLU A 37 9.35 7.43 10.21
N ASP A 38 9.88 7.10 9.03
CA ASP A 38 11.20 7.55 8.62
C ASP A 38 11.31 9.07 8.85
N PRO A 39 12.29 9.57 9.64
CA PRO A 39 12.44 10.99 9.88
C PRO A 39 12.83 11.76 8.61
N ASN A 40 13.43 11.09 7.61
CA ASN A 40 13.89 11.71 6.37
C ASN A 40 13.38 10.91 5.16
N PRO A 41 12.06 10.85 4.92
CA PRO A 41 11.55 10.17 3.74
C PRO A 41 12.07 10.89 2.47
N PRO A 42 12.35 10.17 1.37
CA PRO A 42 12.71 10.80 0.11
C PRO A 42 11.69 11.87 -0.25
N THR A 43 12.17 13.10 -0.39
CA THR A 43 11.43 14.25 -0.88
C THR A 43 11.57 14.34 -2.40
N TYR A 44 10.80 15.22 -3.02
CA TYR A 44 10.92 15.52 -4.45
C TYR A 44 12.37 15.75 -4.91
N TYR A 45 13.19 16.39 -4.07
CA TYR A 45 14.57 16.74 -4.41
C TYR A 45 15.56 15.57 -4.28
N ASP A 46 15.17 14.47 -3.66
CA ASP A 46 16.00 13.27 -3.51
C ASP A 46 15.91 12.34 -4.73
N TYR A 47 14.97 12.60 -5.65
CA TYR A 47 14.85 11.86 -6.90
C TYR A 47 15.74 12.47 -7.99
N GLU A 48 16.26 11.61 -8.86
CA GLU A 48 17.14 12.00 -9.99
C GLU A 48 16.45 12.96 -10.97
N SER A 49 15.12 12.86 -11.09
CA SER A 49 14.33 13.72 -11.96
C SER A 49 12.86 13.83 -11.51
N PRO A 50 12.10 14.82 -12.03
CA PRO A 50 10.66 14.91 -11.81
C PRO A 50 9.90 13.67 -12.29
N GLU A 51 10.35 13.03 -13.36
CA GLU A 51 9.79 11.79 -13.89
C GLU A 51 9.96 10.63 -12.91
N GLU A 52 11.14 10.50 -12.29
CA GLU A 52 11.38 9.47 -11.27
C GLU A 52 10.55 9.71 -10.01
N HIS A 53 10.43 10.97 -9.56
CA HIS A 53 9.52 11.31 -8.47
C HIS A 53 8.07 11.01 -8.83
N PHE A 54 7.62 11.30 -10.06
CA PHE A 54 6.26 10.99 -10.46
C PHE A 54 5.97 9.49 -10.43
N LYS A 55 6.92 8.65 -10.88
CA LYS A 55 6.76 7.19 -10.90
C LYS A 55 6.74 6.56 -9.50
N TYR A 56 7.60 7.01 -8.59
CA TYR A 56 7.91 6.30 -7.33
C TYR A 56 7.73 7.14 -6.05
N GLY A 57 7.37 8.41 -6.20
CA GLY A 57 7.18 9.38 -5.11
C GLY A 57 5.99 9.04 -4.24
N SER A 58 6.20 9.04 -2.93
CA SER A 58 5.11 8.86 -1.96
C SER A 58 4.14 10.02 -2.00
N ILE A 59 2.85 9.70 -2.03
CA ILE A 59 1.75 10.66 -1.81
C ILE A 59 1.10 10.48 -0.41
N GLY A 60 1.71 9.68 0.46
CA GLY A 60 1.26 9.45 1.83
C GLY A 60 0.24 8.32 2.03
N THR A 61 -0.08 7.55 0.99
CA THR A 61 -1.03 6.42 1.05
C THR A 61 -0.54 5.28 1.94
N GLU A 62 0.76 5.15 2.15
CA GLU A 62 1.39 4.03 2.87
C GLU A 62 0.96 3.93 4.34
N LYS A 63 0.57 5.06 4.94
CA LYS A 63 0.18 5.12 6.35
C LYS A 63 -1.17 4.46 6.61
N ALA A 64 -2.16 4.79 5.78
CA ALA A 64 -3.55 4.36 5.95
C ALA A 64 -3.86 3.07 5.16
N GLU A 65 -3.31 2.94 3.95
CA GLU A 65 -3.66 1.88 3.00
C GLU A 65 -2.46 1.03 2.57
N GLY A 66 -1.27 1.36 3.08
CA GLY A 66 -0.04 0.68 2.71
C GLY A 66 0.02 -0.77 3.18
N VAL A 67 0.44 -1.66 2.28
CA VAL A 67 0.70 -3.07 2.59
C VAL A 67 2.16 -3.23 2.97
N PRO A 68 2.54 -4.03 3.99
CA PRO A 68 3.95 -4.30 4.27
C PRO A 68 4.64 -4.84 3.01
N TYR A 69 5.73 -4.17 2.59
CA TYR A 69 6.30 -4.34 1.25
C TYR A 69 6.69 -5.78 0.95
N LEU A 70 7.37 -6.47 1.88
CA LEU A 70 7.79 -7.86 1.66
C LEU A 70 6.60 -8.82 1.60
N ILE A 71 5.52 -8.55 2.35
CA ILE A 71 4.30 -9.36 2.24
C ILE A 71 3.70 -9.16 0.85
N TRP A 72 3.49 -7.90 0.45
CA TRP A 72 2.97 -7.54 -0.87
C TRP A 72 3.80 -8.20 -1.99
N LEU A 73 5.13 -8.11 -1.93
CA LEU A 73 6.03 -8.63 -2.95
C LEU A 73 5.85 -10.14 -3.19
N VAL A 74 5.54 -10.91 -2.14
CA VAL A 74 5.45 -12.38 -2.25
C VAL A 74 4.05 -12.91 -2.51
N LEU A 75 2.98 -12.09 -2.34
CA LEU A 75 1.60 -12.56 -2.54
C LEU A 75 1.38 -13.24 -3.90
N PRO A 76 1.86 -12.71 -5.04
CA PRO A 76 1.63 -13.35 -6.33
C PRO A 76 2.22 -14.76 -6.45
N ARG A 77 3.28 -15.09 -5.69
CA ARG A 77 3.89 -16.41 -5.68
C ARG A 77 3.10 -17.41 -4.83
N ILE A 78 2.53 -16.94 -3.72
CA ILE A 78 1.72 -17.76 -2.81
C ILE A 78 0.32 -18.00 -3.39
N PHE A 79 -0.23 -16.98 -4.06
CA PHE A 79 -1.62 -16.91 -4.52
C PHE A 79 -1.74 -16.69 -6.04
N PRO A 80 -1.02 -17.41 -6.89
CA PRO A 80 -1.13 -17.23 -8.35
C PRO A 80 -2.54 -17.55 -8.85
N ASP A 81 -3.27 -18.41 -8.14
CA ASP A 81 -4.67 -18.78 -8.42
C ASP A 81 -5.68 -17.65 -8.18
N LYS A 82 -5.28 -16.57 -7.50
CA LYS A 82 -6.14 -15.40 -7.24
C LYS A 82 -5.94 -14.27 -8.25
N LEU A 83 -5.02 -14.43 -9.19
CA LEU A 83 -4.71 -13.44 -10.22
C LEU A 83 -5.44 -13.78 -11.53
N PRO A 84 -5.74 -12.78 -12.38
CA PRO A 84 -6.42 -13.00 -13.66
C PRO A 84 -5.56 -13.74 -14.69
N GLY A 85 -4.24 -13.83 -14.48
CA GLY A 85 -3.34 -14.51 -15.39
C GLY A 85 -1.91 -14.66 -14.85
N PRO A 86 -1.00 -15.23 -15.65
CA PRO A 86 0.40 -15.40 -15.27
C PRO A 86 1.13 -14.05 -15.19
N GLY A 87 2.31 -14.05 -14.57
CA GLY A 87 3.18 -12.87 -14.48
C GLY A 87 2.99 -12.03 -13.20
N GLY A 88 2.26 -12.55 -12.22
CA GLY A 88 2.11 -11.89 -10.92
C GLY A 88 1.34 -10.58 -11.02
N TYR A 89 1.87 -9.51 -10.43
CA TYR A 89 1.25 -8.18 -10.50
C TYR A 89 1.07 -7.64 -11.92
N THR A 90 1.88 -8.08 -12.89
CA THR A 90 1.73 -7.65 -14.30
C THR A 90 0.42 -8.11 -14.93
N SER A 91 -0.19 -9.18 -14.41
CA SER A 91 -1.52 -9.63 -14.84
C SER A 91 -2.63 -8.63 -14.50
N LEU A 92 -2.41 -7.76 -13.51
CA LEU A 92 -3.28 -6.65 -13.14
C LEU A 92 -2.91 -5.35 -13.87
N GLY A 93 -2.06 -5.43 -14.90
CA GLY A 93 -1.60 -4.27 -15.67
C GLY A 93 -0.58 -3.37 -14.98
N ILE A 94 -0.02 -3.81 -13.85
CA ILE A 94 1.08 -3.12 -13.18
C ILE A 94 2.35 -3.24 -14.03
N THR A 95 3.02 -2.12 -14.29
CA THR A 95 4.18 -2.04 -15.19
C THR A 95 5.47 -1.81 -14.43
N TRP A 96 6.53 -2.50 -14.84
CA TRP A 96 7.87 -2.40 -14.26
C TRP A 96 8.88 -1.91 -15.28
N GLU A 97 9.80 -1.06 -14.84
CA GLU A 97 11.00 -0.73 -15.62
C GLU A 97 12.13 -1.69 -15.28
N GLU A 98 12.98 -1.96 -16.27
CA GLU A 98 14.13 -2.84 -16.08
C GLU A 98 15.06 -2.26 -15.00
N GLY A 99 15.46 -3.11 -14.04
CA GLY A 99 16.37 -2.73 -12.95
C GLY A 99 15.74 -1.93 -11.80
N LYS A 100 14.44 -1.60 -11.85
CA LYS A 100 13.76 -0.92 -10.74
C LYS A 100 13.25 -1.91 -9.70
N GLU A 101 13.31 -1.52 -8.42
CA GLU A 101 12.81 -2.35 -7.31
C GLU A 101 11.28 -2.32 -7.21
N LEU A 102 10.63 -1.21 -7.56
CA LEU A 102 9.19 -1.04 -7.48
C LEU A 102 8.61 -0.91 -8.90
N PRO A 103 7.35 -1.30 -9.11
CA PRO A 103 6.65 -0.93 -10.33
C PRO A 103 6.35 0.56 -10.37
N ILE A 104 6.14 1.09 -11.58
CA ILE A 104 5.64 2.45 -11.76
C ILE A 104 4.28 2.58 -11.08
N GLY A 105 4.09 3.67 -10.33
CA GLY A 105 2.87 3.90 -9.56
C GLY A 105 2.94 3.42 -8.13
N PHE A 106 4.09 2.92 -7.68
CA PHE A 106 4.23 2.40 -6.33
C PHE A 106 5.41 3.05 -5.63
N SER A 107 5.16 3.50 -4.41
CA SER A 107 6.15 4.06 -3.50
C SER A 107 6.45 3.07 -2.38
N LYS A 108 7.59 3.26 -1.71
CA LYS A 108 7.97 2.50 -0.52
C LYS A 108 8.43 3.45 0.57
N LYS A 109 7.70 3.48 1.69
CA LYS A 109 8.02 4.30 2.87
C LYS A 109 8.11 3.43 4.12
N THR A 110 9.04 3.76 5.01
CA THR A 110 9.16 3.08 6.30
C THR A 110 8.25 3.75 7.33
N ILE A 111 7.28 2.98 7.85
CA ILE A 111 6.41 3.36 8.97
C ILE A 111 6.39 2.18 9.94
N GLY A 112 7.33 2.20 10.88
CA GLY A 112 7.80 1.05 11.66
C GLY A 112 8.63 0.10 10.80
N PHE A 113 8.01 -0.41 9.74
CA PHE A 113 8.59 -1.30 8.74
C PHE A 113 8.27 -0.79 7.32
N PRO A 114 8.96 -1.26 6.26
CA PRO A 114 8.70 -0.85 4.89
C PRO A 114 7.28 -1.21 4.44
N ARG A 115 6.54 -0.21 3.94
CA ARG A 115 5.20 -0.35 3.38
C ARG A 115 5.21 0.18 1.95
N GLN A 116 4.47 -0.49 1.08
CA GLN A 116 4.21 -0.02 -0.27
C GLN A 116 2.85 0.67 -0.35
N GLY A 117 2.76 1.72 -1.15
CA GLY A 117 1.53 2.45 -1.43
C GLY A 117 1.40 2.78 -2.91
N ILE A 118 0.16 2.96 -3.36
CA ILE A 118 -0.14 3.44 -4.71
C ILE A 118 0.14 4.95 -4.78
N THR A 119 0.68 5.39 -5.90
CA THR A 119 0.94 6.78 -6.26
C THR A 119 0.09 7.20 -7.46
N CYS A 120 0.13 8.47 -7.82
CA CYS A 120 -0.57 8.99 -9.00
C CYS A 120 -0.21 8.22 -10.28
N ALA A 121 1.03 7.72 -10.39
CA ALA A 121 1.50 7.07 -11.60
C ALA A 121 0.87 5.69 -11.87
N SER A 122 0.21 5.03 -10.89
CA SER A 122 -0.54 3.79 -11.17
C SER A 122 -1.71 4.04 -12.12
N CYS A 123 -2.35 5.19 -11.98
CA CYS A 123 -3.52 5.61 -12.75
C CYS A 123 -3.12 6.50 -13.94
N HIS A 124 -2.07 7.30 -13.77
CA HIS A 124 -1.65 8.33 -14.73
C HIS A 124 -0.34 7.98 -15.47
N THR A 125 -0.18 6.70 -15.82
CA THR A 125 0.88 6.24 -16.74
C THR A 125 0.28 5.38 -17.83
N ALA A 126 0.38 5.84 -19.08
CA ALA A 126 0.00 5.04 -20.23
C ALA A 126 1.16 4.16 -20.69
N THR A 127 0.83 3.03 -21.31
CA THR A 127 1.81 2.22 -22.04
C THR A 127 1.28 1.85 -23.42
N PHE A 128 2.16 1.86 -24.42
CA PHE A 128 1.84 1.32 -25.74
C PHE A 128 2.98 0.46 -26.26
N ARG A 129 2.70 -0.34 -27.29
CA ARG A 129 3.69 -1.09 -28.06
C ARG A 129 3.39 -0.89 -29.52
N GLU A 130 4.41 -0.67 -30.34
CA GLU A 130 4.24 -0.61 -31.79
C GLU A 130 3.99 -2.01 -32.35
N ASN A 131 4.69 -3.02 -31.83
CA ASN A 131 4.50 -4.43 -32.17
C ASN A 131 4.24 -5.30 -30.93
N PRO A 132 3.54 -6.44 -31.04
CA PRO A 132 3.19 -7.28 -29.90
C PRO A 132 4.38 -7.76 -29.04
N LYS A 133 5.58 -7.85 -29.62
CA LYS A 133 6.79 -8.33 -28.94
C LYS A 133 7.65 -7.22 -28.33
N ASP A 134 7.31 -5.95 -28.57
CA ASP A 134 8.13 -4.83 -28.12
C ASP A 134 8.01 -4.63 -26.60
N LYS A 135 9.10 -4.13 -26.00
CA LYS A 135 9.01 -3.58 -24.64
C LYS A 135 8.00 -2.42 -24.68
N PRO A 136 7.08 -2.32 -23.70
CA PRO A 136 6.12 -1.23 -23.68
C PRO A 136 6.83 0.11 -23.52
N THR A 137 6.50 1.07 -24.38
CA THR A 137 6.87 2.47 -24.20
C THR A 137 6.00 3.05 -23.10
N ILE A 138 6.63 3.70 -22.12
CA ILE A 138 5.98 4.34 -20.98
C ILE A 138 5.75 5.81 -21.29
N ILE A 139 4.53 6.29 -21.07
CA ILE A 139 4.17 7.70 -21.23
C ILE A 139 3.56 8.21 -19.93
N LEU A 140 4.35 9.03 -19.22
CA LEU A 140 3.91 9.65 -17.97
C LEU A 140 2.83 10.69 -18.22
N GLY A 141 1.90 10.80 -17.28
CA GLY A 141 0.73 11.67 -17.37
C GLY A 141 -0.34 11.18 -18.37
N GLY A 142 -0.11 10.09 -19.10
CA GLY A 142 -1.14 9.46 -19.92
C GLY A 142 -2.14 8.67 -19.05
N PRO A 143 -3.30 8.28 -19.59
CA PRO A 143 -4.26 7.46 -18.86
C PRO A 143 -3.80 5.99 -18.85
N SER A 144 -3.72 5.37 -17.67
CA SER A 144 -3.46 3.93 -17.59
C SER A 144 -4.60 3.18 -18.25
N SER A 145 -4.29 2.39 -19.28
CA SER A 145 -5.27 1.58 -20.02
C SER A 145 -5.28 0.11 -19.60
N LYS A 146 -4.37 -0.29 -18.70
CA LYS A 146 -4.15 -1.68 -18.31
C LYS A 146 -4.32 -1.93 -16.82
N PHE A 147 -4.09 -0.94 -15.97
CA PHE A 147 -4.16 -1.16 -14.53
C PHE A 147 -5.59 -1.51 -14.12
N ASP A 148 -5.77 -2.73 -13.62
CA ASP A 148 -7.02 -3.21 -13.06
C ASP A 148 -7.05 -2.91 -11.56
N SER A 149 -7.45 -1.68 -11.23
CA SER A 149 -7.48 -1.20 -9.84
C SER A 149 -8.47 -1.99 -8.97
N GLN A 150 -9.62 -2.37 -9.54
CA GLN A 150 -10.62 -3.19 -8.87
C GLN A 150 -10.08 -4.61 -8.61
N GLY A 151 -9.49 -5.22 -9.63
CA GLY A 151 -8.85 -6.53 -9.55
C GLY A 151 -7.72 -6.56 -8.53
N TYR A 152 -6.93 -5.48 -8.41
CA TYR A 152 -5.89 -5.36 -7.38
C TYR A 152 -6.47 -5.38 -5.96
N LEU A 153 -7.54 -4.60 -5.69
CA LEU A 153 -8.21 -4.61 -4.39
C LEU A 153 -8.79 -6.00 -4.08
N ARG A 154 -9.49 -6.61 -5.04
CA ARG A 154 -10.05 -7.96 -4.90
C ARG A 154 -8.96 -9.03 -4.66
N PHE A 155 -7.82 -8.91 -5.33
CA PHE A 155 -6.67 -9.80 -5.14
C PHE A 155 -6.13 -9.72 -3.71
N LEU A 156 -5.91 -8.51 -3.17
CA LEU A 156 -5.46 -8.33 -1.79
C LEU A 156 -6.47 -8.92 -0.79
N GLN A 157 -7.77 -8.68 -1.00
CA GLN A 157 -8.83 -9.23 -0.16
C GLN A 157 -8.83 -10.76 -0.20
N ALA A 158 -8.76 -11.36 -1.39
CA ALA A 158 -8.74 -12.79 -1.59
C ALA A 158 -7.53 -13.43 -0.91
N CYS A 159 -6.36 -12.81 -1.02
CA CYS A 159 -5.14 -13.27 -0.35
C CYS A 159 -5.31 -13.26 1.18
N ALA A 160 -5.79 -12.15 1.75
CA ALA A 160 -5.93 -12.01 3.21
C ALA A 160 -6.96 -13.00 3.80
N ASN A 161 -7.99 -13.36 3.03
CA ASN A 161 -9.01 -14.32 3.44
C ASN A 161 -8.58 -15.79 3.23
N ASP A 162 -7.54 -16.06 2.46
CA ASP A 162 -7.11 -17.42 2.14
C ASP A 162 -6.40 -18.11 3.34
N PRO A 163 -6.67 -19.41 3.61
CA PRO A 163 -6.00 -20.15 4.68
C PRO A 163 -4.47 -20.18 4.58
N ARG A 164 -3.89 -20.03 3.37
CA ARG A 164 -2.43 -20.00 3.16
C ARG A 164 -1.77 -18.69 3.62
N PHE A 165 -2.53 -17.64 3.95
CA PHE A 165 -1.97 -16.38 4.48
C PHE A 165 -1.51 -16.57 5.93
N THR A 166 -0.40 -17.27 6.10
CA THR A 166 0.21 -17.60 7.39
C THR A 166 1.65 -17.14 7.42
N ALA A 167 2.20 -17.04 8.64
CA ALA A 167 3.59 -16.69 8.82
C ALA A 167 4.55 -17.68 8.15
N ASP A 168 4.21 -18.97 8.11
CA ASP A 168 5.09 -20.00 7.58
C ASP A 168 5.23 -19.91 6.06
N TYR A 169 4.12 -19.77 5.32
CA TYR A 169 4.17 -19.57 3.86
C TYR A 169 4.84 -18.24 3.51
N ILE A 170 4.41 -17.15 4.15
CA ILE A 170 4.90 -15.81 3.80
C ILE A 170 6.39 -15.65 4.14
N LEU A 171 6.83 -16.08 5.34
CA LEU A 171 8.27 -16.01 5.67
C LEU A 171 9.11 -17.00 4.87
N GLY A 172 8.55 -18.15 4.50
CA GLY A 172 9.21 -19.08 3.58
C GLY A 172 9.49 -18.42 2.23
N GLU A 173 8.49 -17.76 1.65
CA GLU A 173 8.63 -17.07 0.36
C GLU A 173 9.51 -15.82 0.41
N ILE A 174 9.51 -15.09 1.52
CA ILE A 174 10.42 -13.95 1.74
C ILE A 174 11.87 -14.45 1.81
N GLY A 175 12.10 -15.58 2.49
CA GLY A 175 13.43 -16.14 2.74
C GLY A 175 14.21 -16.57 1.49
N TYR A 176 13.55 -16.71 0.32
CA TYR A 176 14.25 -17.00 -0.93
C TYR A 176 15.12 -15.84 -1.44
N ASN A 177 14.76 -14.60 -1.13
CA ASN A 177 15.43 -13.41 -1.68
C ASN A 177 15.83 -12.38 -0.61
N TYR A 178 15.38 -12.53 0.63
CA TYR A 178 15.64 -11.57 1.71
C TYR A 178 16.05 -12.26 3.00
N GLU A 179 17.14 -11.76 3.59
CA GLU A 179 17.61 -12.20 4.90
C GLU A 179 17.08 -11.28 6.01
N LEU A 180 15.99 -11.69 6.64
CA LEU A 180 15.47 -11.01 7.82
C LEU A 180 16.28 -11.36 9.06
N SER A 181 16.52 -10.36 9.91
CA SER A 181 17.09 -10.59 11.25
C SER A 181 16.18 -11.50 12.08
N TRP A 182 16.72 -12.14 13.12
CA TRP A 182 15.91 -12.98 14.01
C TRP A 182 14.74 -12.19 14.63
N PHE A 183 14.98 -10.93 15.01
CA PHE A 183 13.96 -10.07 15.60
C PHE A 183 12.88 -9.69 14.57
N ASP A 184 13.26 -9.35 13.33
CA ASP A 184 12.29 -9.07 12.27
C ASP A 184 11.45 -10.30 11.93
N LYS A 185 12.04 -11.49 11.92
CA LYS A 185 11.28 -12.75 11.74
C LYS A 185 10.22 -12.93 12.83
N LEU A 186 10.52 -12.56 14.08
CA LEU A 186 9.54 -12.59 15.17
C LEU A 186 8.44 -11.54 14.98
N LEU A 187 8.82 -10.30 14.64
CA LEU A 187 7.86 -9.24 14.35
C LEU A 187 6.93 -9.62 13.20
N TYR A 188 7.48 -10.12 12.09
CA TYR A 188 6.69 -10.57 10.95
C TYR A 188 5.75 -11.72 11.35
N ARG A 189 6.28 -12.75 12.02
CA ARG A 189 5.50 -13.94 12.38
C ARG A 189 4.35 -13.63 13.33
N TYR A 190 4.61 -12.85 14.38
CA TYR A 190 3.65 -12.70 15.49
C TYR A 190 2.88 -11.37 15.46
N VAL A 191 3.31 -10.37 14.70
CA VAL A 191 2.69 -9.04 14.67
C VAL A 191 2.28 -8.64 13.25
N ILE A 192 3.22 -8.48 12.33
CA ILE A 192 2.97 -7.83 11.04
C ILE A 192 2.07 -8.70 10.16
N ILE A 193 2.35 -10.00 10.00
CA ILE A 193 1.55 -10.90 9.16
C ILE A 193 0.13 -11.07 9.71
N PRO A 194 -0.07 -11.42 11.01
CA PRO A 194 -1.41 -11.51 11.59
C PRO A 194 -2.21 -10.21 11.49
N GLN A 195 -1.56 -9.06 11.75
CA GLN A 195 -2.22 -7.78 11.67
C GLN A 195 -2.60 -7.42 10.22
N THR A 196 -1.74 -7.75 9.25
CA THR A 196 -2.03 -7.54 7.81
C THR A 196 -3.23 -8.36 7.37
N ARG A 197 -3.26 -9.65 7.74
CA ARG A 197 -4.39 -10.55 7.49
C ARG A 197 -5.71 -9.98 8.02
N LYS A 198 -5.67 -9.36 9.20
CA LYS A 198 -6.84 -8.74 9.84
C LYS A 198 -7.23 -7.39 9.25
N THR A 199 -6.26 -6.60 8.79
CA THR A 199 -6.49 -5.19 8.42
C THR A 199 -6.95 -5.05 6.97
N ILE A 200 -6.41 -5.86 6.05
CA ILE A 200 -6.79 -5.79 4.63
C ILE A 200 -8.31 -5.97 4.43
N PRO A 201 -8.97 -7.01 4.97
CA PRO A 201 -10.42 -7.16 4.80
C PRO A 201 -11.20 -5.99 5.38
N LYS A 202 -10.81 -5.47 6.56
CA LYS A 202 -11.45 -4.32 7.19
C LYS A 202 -11.35 -3.05 6.36
N LEU A 203 -10.19 -2.79 5.76
CA LEU A 203 -10.00 -1.67 4.85
C LEU A 203 -10.92 -1.81 3.62
N LEU A 204 -11.12 -3.05 3.17
CA LEU A 204 -11.89 -3.37 1.97
C LEU A 204 -13.38 -3.63 2.21
N GLU A 205 -13.85 -3.66 3.46
CA GLU A 205 -15.29 -3.70 3.79
C GLU A 205 -16.03 -2.50 3.18
N GLY A 206 -15.40 -1.32 3.15
CA GLY A 206 -15.90 -0.12 2.48
C GLY A 206 -15.99 -0.23 0.94
N TYR A 207 -15.53 -1.35 0.37
CA TYR A 207 -15.61 -1.67 -1.06
C TYR A 207 -16.52 -2.87 -1.35
N ALA A 208 -17.22 -3.43 -0.36
CA ALA A 208 -18.14 -4.56 -0.57
C ALA A 208 -19.25 -4.25 -1.60
N TRP A 209 -19.54 -2.97 -1.83
CA TRP A 209 -20.47 -2.56 -2.88
C TRP A 209 -20.00 -2.91 -4.30
N MET A 210 -18.70 -3.13 -4.52
CA MET A 210 -18.16 -3.54 -5.82
C MET A 210 -18.74 -4.88 -6.31
N ASP A 211 -19.28 -5.72 -5.42
CA ASP A 211 -19.73 -7.08 -5.76
C ASP A 211 -21.13 -7.14 -6.37
N SER A 212 -21.91 -6.06 -6.29
CA SER A 212 -23.25 -6.02 -6.92
C SER A 212 -23.37 -5.00 -8.05
N ARG A 213 -22.24 -4.44 -8.50
CA ARG A 213 -22.14 -3.39 -9.52
C ARG A 213 -21.29 -3.93 -10.69
N PRO A 214 -21.42 -3.42 -11.91
CA PRO A 214 -20.57 -3.83 -13.02
C PRO A 214 -19.09 -3.58 -12.71
N ASP A 215 -18.25 -4.55 -13.08
CA ASP A 215 -16.80 -4.42 -12.95
C ASP A 215 -16.29 -3.18 -13.69
N TRP A 216 -15.32 -2.48 -13.09
CA TRP A 216 -14.73 -1.28 -13.69
C TRP A 216 -13.93 -1.68 -14.93
N GLY A 217 -13.18 -2.77 -14.81
CA GLY A 217 -12.28 -3.29 -15.83
C GLY A 217 -10.94 -2.57 -15.90
N PRO A 218 -9.96 -3.12 -16.65
CA PRO A 218 -8.65 -2.51 -16.83
C PRO A 218 -8.72 -1.09 -17.38
N GLY A 219 -7.92 -0.20 -16.80
CA GLY A 219 -7.80 1.20 -17.23
C GLY A 219 -8.95 2.12 -16.81
N ARG A 220 -9.81 1.62 -15.92
CA ARG A 220 -10.94 2.35 -15.36
C ARG A 220 -10.88 2.36 -13.84
N ILE A 221 -11.61 3.31 -13.28
CA ILE A 221 -11.77 3.50 -11.85
C ILE A 221 -13.23 3.87 -11.55
N SER A 222 -13.61 3.71 -10.30
CA SER A 222 -14.76 4.37 -9.72
C SER A 222 -14.29 5.66 -9.04
N PRO A 223 -14.44 6.83 -9.69
CA PRO A 223 -13.84 8.09 -9.25
C PRO A 223 -14.51 8.67 -7.99
N PHE A 224 -15.79 8.38 -7.73
CA PHE A 224 -16.56 9.04 -6.68
C PHE A 224 -17.17 8.10 -5.65
N ASN A 225 -17.64 6.90 -6.02
CA ASN A 225 -18.27 5.97 -5.08
C ASN A 225 -17.37 5.63 -3.87
N PRO A 226 -16.03 5.40 -4.00
CA PRO A 226 -15.17 5.22 -2.83
C PRO A 226 -15.25 6.40 -1.88
N GLY A 227 -15.22 7.64 -2.38
CA GLY A 227 -15.33 8.84 -1.55
C GLY A 227 -16.72 9.01 -0.94
N LYS A 228 -17.77 8.79 -1.74
CA LYS A 228 -19.18 8.82 -1.32
C LYS A 228 -19.46 7.88 -0.15
N PHE A 229 -19.01 6.63 -0.25
CA PHE A 229 -19.33 5.60 0.75
C PHE A 229 -18.33 5.57 1.91
N ARG A 230 -17.03 5.82 1.68
CA ARG A 230 -15.99 5.70 2.74
C ARG A 230 -15.75 7.01 3.49
N TYR A 231 -15.81 8.16 2.82
CA TYR A 231 -15.46 9.45 3.43
C TYR A 231 -16.67 10.32 3.75
N LEU A 232 -17.68 10.32 2.87
CA LEU A 232 -18.95 11.05 3.09
C LEU A 232 -19.99 10.22 3.85
N GLU A 233 -19.69 8.95 4.11
CA GLU A 233 -20.52 7.99 4.84
C GLU A 233 -21.99 7.96 4.35
N GLN A 234 -22.20 8.17 3.05
CA GLN A 234 -23.52 8.11 2.47
C GLN A 234 -24.04 6.66 2.48
N PRO A 235 -25.37 6.45 2.58
CA PRO A 235 -25.94 5.13 2.46
C PRO A 235 -25.50 4.44 1.16
N LEU A 236 -25.21 3.14 1.25
CA LEU A 236 -24.96 2.33 0.06
C LEU A 236 -26.21 2.37 -0.85
N ASP A 237 -25.99 2.71 -2.12
CA ASP A 237 -27.02 2.71 -3.16
C ASP A 237 -26.50 2.03 -4.43
N ASP A 238 -27.28 2.08 -5.51
CA ASP A 238 -26.98 1.39 -6.77
C ASP A 238 -26.25 2.28 -7.79
N SER A 239 -25.59 3.36 -7.35
CA SER A 239 -24.87 4.23 -8.28
C SER A 239 -23.67 3.53 -8.94
N VAL A 240 -23.52 3.76 -10.25
CA VAL A 240 -22.37 3.33 -11.04
C VAL A 240 -21.70 4.58 -11.60
N ASP A 241 -20.39 4.70 -11.36
CA ASP A 241 -19.60 5.88 -11.74
C ASP A 241 -18.33 5.52 -12.51
N ASN A 242 -18.22 4.28 -13.02
CA ASN A 242 -17.05 3.79 -13.73
C ASN A 242 -16.61 4.76 -14.84
N SER A 243 -15.37 5.22 -14.78
CA SER A 243 -14.78 6.12 -15.78
C SER A 243 -13.40 5.64 -16.19
N ASP A 244 -12.97 5.99 -17.40
CA ASP A 244 -11.57 5.80 -17.81
C ASP A 244 -10.64 6.65 -16.93
N MET A 245 -9.40 6.22 -16.75
CA MET A 245 -8.41 7.06 -16.06
C MET A 245 -8.20 8.38 -16.81
N MET A 246 -8.14 9.49 -16.09
CA MET A 246 -7.96 10.81 -16.72
C MET A 246 -6.52 11.02 -17.21
N PRO A 247 -6.29 11.53 -18.43
CA PRO A 247 -4.98 12.01 -18.83
C PRO A 247 -4.64 13.33 -18.14
N ILE A 248 -3.40 13.47 -17.68
CA ILE A 248 -2.84 14.69 -17.07
C ILE A 248 -1.64 15.25 -17.85
N TRP A 249 -1.26 14.67 -18.98
CA TRP A 249 -0.14 15.11 -19.83
C TRP A 249 -0.33 16.47 -20.52
N ASN A 250 -1.55 17.04 -20.50
CA ASN A 250 -1.91 18.23 -21.27
C ASN A 250 -2.71 19.25 -20.42
N GLN A 251 -2.49 19.25 -19.10
CA GLN A 251 -3.25 20.08 -18.15
C GLN A 251 -3.21 21.58 -18.47
N LYS A 252 -2.13 22.08 -19.09
CA LYS A 252 -2.03 23.49 -19.51
C LYS A 252 -3.11 23.88 -20.53
N MET A 253 -3.48 22.97 -21.43
CA MET A 253 -4.56 23.23 -22.40
C MET A 253 -5.96 23.18 -21.75
N HIS A 254 -6.06 22.71 -20.51
CA HIS A 254 -7.28 22.66 -19.72
C HIS A 254 -7.32 23.76 -18.64
N GLU A 255 -6.45 24.77 -18.72
CA GLU A 255 -6.51 25.92 -17.81
C GLU A 255 -7.88 26.63 -17.93
N GLY A 256 -8.57 26.80 -16.80
CA GLY A 256 -9.92 27.37 -16.75
C GLY A 256 -11.05 26.37 -17.07
N PHE A 257 -10.73 25.12 -17.40
CA PHE A 257 -11.69 24.02 -17.50
C PHE A 257 -11.72 23.20 -16.21
N ALA A 258 -12.73 22.34 -16.08
CA ALA A 258 -12.82 21.43 -14.97
C ALA A 258 -11.90 20.19 -15.14
N TYR A 259 -11.31 19.76 -14.04
CA TYR A 259 -10.26 18.74 -13.94
C TYR A 259 -10.80 17.31 -13.76
N HIS A 260 -12.09 17.17 -13.46
CA HIS A 260 -12.77 15.88 -13.27
C HIS A 260 -13.72 15.59 -14.44
N TRP A 261 -14.03 14.31 -14.69
CA TRP A 261 -14.87 13.89 -15.83
C TRP A 261 -16.27 14.53 -15.85
N ASP A 262 -16.81 14.86 -14.67
CA ASP A 262 -18.13 15.48 -14.50
C ASP A 262 -18.14 16.99 -14.81
N GLY A 263 -16.98 17.61 -14.99
CA GLY A 263 -16.87 19.03 -15.27
C GLY A 263 -17.11 19.95 -14.06
N LEU A 264 -17.09 19.44 -12.82
CA LEU A 264 -17.50 20.21 -11.63
C LEU A 264 -16.35 20.89 -10.87
N LEU A 265 -15.11 20.44 -11.02
CA LEU A 265 -13.96 20.95 -10.25
C LEU A 265 -13.01 21.76 -11.12
N THR A 266 -12.99 23.09 -10.98
CA THR A 266 -12.13 24.01 -11.75
C THR A 266 -10.87 24.45 -10.99
N SER A 267 -10.59 23.86 -9.82
CA SER A 267 -9.44 24.16 -8.97
C SER A 267 -8.66 22.90 -8.60
N LEU A 268 -7.33 22.98 -8.65
CA LEU A 268 -6.41 21.99 -8.05
C LEU A 268 -5.88 22.44 -6.68
N ARG A 269 -6.34 23.61 -6.19
CA ARG A 269 -6.10 24.13 -4.83
C ARG A 269 -7.19 23.71 -3.88
#